data_AF-A0A9E5TKK8-F1
#
_entry.id   AF-A0A9E5TKK8-F1
#
_cell.length_a   1.000
_cell.length_b   1.000
_cell.length_c   1.000
_cell.angle_alpha   90.00
_cell.angle_beta   90.00
_cell.angle_gamma   90.00
#
_symmetry.space_group_name_H-M   'P 1'
#
loop_
_entity.id
_entity.type
_entity.pdbx_description
1 polymer ?
#
loop_
_entity_poly.entity_id
_entity_poly.type
_entity_poly.pdbx_seq_one_letter_code
_entity_poly.pdbx_strand_id
1 'polypeptide(L)'
;RSVHVGETASPGGTLLAIANLDEVKLTVYIPENRFGRIQLGQPVSVGVDSFPGKAYEGEVVYISSEAEFTPRNVQTQEERVNTVFAVKI
;
A
#
# COMPACT_ATOMS: atom_id res chain seq x y z
N ARG A 1 21.21 -1.44 3.81
CA ARG A 1 22.68 -1.26 3.74
C ARG A 1 23.25 -2.61 3.40
N SER A 2 24.03 -2.72 2.33
CA SER A 2 24.31 -4.03 1.72
C SER A 2 25.81 -4.38 1.68
N VAL A 3 26.70 -3.46 2.06
CA VAL A 3 28.17 -3.67 2.11
C VAL A 3 28.77 -2.90 3.31
N HIS A 4 29.81 -3.46 3.93
CA HIS A 4 30.51 -2.90 5.10
C HIS A 4 31.85 -2.24 4.76
N VAL A 5 32.35 -1.39 5.68
CA VAL A 5 33.67 -0.76 5.52
C VAL A 5 34.76 -1.83 5.55
N GLY A 6 35.64 -1.82 4.55
CA GLY A 6 36.71 -2.82 4.40
C GLY A 6 36.33 -4.03 3.54
N GLU A 7 35.09 -4.12 3.07
CA GLU A 7 34.61 -5.17 2.18
C GLU A 7 34.80 -4.77 0.71
N THR A 8 35.23 -5.72 -0.13
CA THR A 8 35.35 -5.50 -1.58
C THR A 8 34.00 -5.66 -2.25
N ALA A 9 33.50 -4.60 -2.87
CA ALA A 9 32.27 -4.63 -3.66
C ALA A 9 32.47 -5.36 -4.99
N SER A 10 31.63 -6.37 -5.27
CA SER A 10 31.56 -6.98 -6.59
C SER A 10 30.95 -6.01 -7.62
N PRO A 11 31.42 -6.01 -8.89
CA PRO A 11 30.77 -5.28 -9.96
C PRO A 11 29.27 -5.60 -10.04
N GLY A 12 28.42 -4.58 -10.09
CA GLY A 12 26.96 -4.73 -10.11
C GLY A 12 26.30 -4.96 -8.74
N GLY A 13 27.07 -5.08 -7.66
CA GLY A 13 26.53 -5.19 -6.30
C GLY A 13 25.86 -3.90 -5.84
N THR A 14 24.67 -4.00 -5.25
CA THR A 14 24.01 -2.86 -4.60
C THR A 14 24.74 -2.54 -3.29
N LEU A 15 25.22 -1.31 -3.11
CA LEU A 15 25.91 -0.88 -1.88
C LEU A 15 24.96 -0.24 -0.87
N LEU A 16 23.98 0.51 -1.38
CA LEU A 16 23.04 1.31 -0.60
C LEU A 16 21.68 1.34 -1.31
N ALA A 17 20.62 1.31 -0.51
CA ALA A 17 19.27 1.64 -0.95
C ALA A 17 18.83 2.89 -0.19
N ILE A 18 18.36 3.90 -0.92
CA ILE A 18 17.84 5.15 -0.37
C ILE A 18 16.35 5.18 -0.72
N ALA A 19 15.51 5.43 0.27
CA ALA A 19 14.09 5.66 0.08
C ALA A 19 13.79 7.15 0.26
N ASN A 20 12.97 7.71 -0.62
CA ASN A 20 12.35 9.00 -0.39
C ASN A 20 11.17 8.80 0.58
N LEU A 21 11.12 9.59 1.65
CA LEU A 21 10.04 9.56 2.65
C LEU A 21 9.13 10.80 2.57
N ASP A 22 9.40 11.73 1.66
CA ASP A 22 8.59 12.94 1.45
C ASP A 22 7.21 12.60 0.86
N GLU A 23 7.15 11.50 0.10
CA GLU A 23 5.93 10.97 -0.49
C GLU A 23 5.80 9.48 -0.16
N VAL A 24 4.67 9.09 0.40
CA VAL A 24 4.39 7.72 0.80
C VAL A 24 3.18 7.23 0.03
N LYS A 25 3.32 6.05 -0.60
CA LYS A 25 2.21 5.41 -1.31
C LYS A 25 1.43 4.53 -0.34
N LEU A 26 0.13 4.72 -0.29
CA LEU A 26 -0.76 3.86 0.49
C LEU A 26 -1.51 2.93 -0.45
N THR A 27 -1.54 1.64 -0.13
CA THR A 27 -2.40 0.67 -0.82
C THR A 27 -3.51 0.23 0.11
N VAL A 28 -4.76 0.46 -0.29
CA VAL A 28 -5.97 0.10 0.46
C VAL A 28 -6.74 -0.96 -0.31
N TYR A 29 -7.20 -2.00 0.38
CA TYR A 29 -8.00 -3.06 -0.22
C TYR A 29 -9.48 -2.82 0.05
N ILE A 30 -10.26 -2.62 -1.01
CA ILE A 30 -11.66 -2.25 -0.93
C ILE A 30 -12.52 -3.44 -1.38
N PRO A 31 -13.49 -3.89 -0.57
CA PRO A 31 -14.42 -4.94 -0.98
C PRO A 31 -15.20 -4.57 -2.24
N GLU A 32 -15.45 -5.54 -3.11
CA GLU A 32 -16.19 -5.37 -4.37
C GLU A 32 -17.52 -4.62 -4.20
N ASN A 33 -18.28 -4.89 -3.14
CA ASN A 33 -19.56 -4.25 -2.87
C ASN A 33 -19.48 -2.75 -2.54
N ARG A 34 -18.28 -2.21 -2.27
CA ARG A 34 -18.03 -0.78 -2.00
C ARG A 34 -17.16 -0.11 -3.06
N PHE A 35 -16.54 -0.90 -3.95
CA PHE A 35 -15.62 -0.44 -4.99
C PHE A 35 -16.20 0.67 -5.88
N GLY A 36 -17.46 0.50 -6.32
CA GLY A 36 -18.12 1.45 -7.25
C GLY A 36 -18.33 2.87 -6.71
N ARG A 37 -17.98 3.14 -5.44
CA ARG A 37 -18.04 4.49 -4.84
C ARG A 37 -16.72 5.24 -4.92
N ILE A 38 -15.64 4.60 -5.39
CA ILE A 38 -14.30 5.16 -5.46
C ILE A 38 -13.98 5.53 -6.91
N GLN A 39 -13.44 6.73 -7.10
CA GLN A 39 -13.08 7.25 -8.41
C GLN A 39 -11.59 7.62 -8.46
N LEU A 40 -10.98 7.51 -9.64
CA LEU A 40 -9.66 8.08 -9.87
C LEU A 40 -9.71 9.59 -9.65
N GLY A 41 -8.68 10.12 -9.01
CA GLY A 41 -8.58 11.52 -8.62
C GLY A 41 -9.43 11.93 -7.42
N GLN A 42 -10.07 10.97 -6.75
CA GLN A 42 -10.88 11.27 -5.57
C GLN A 42 -9.97 11.72 -4.40
N PRO A 43 -10.23 12.88 -3.78
CA PRO A 43 -9.50 13.31 -2.60
C PRO A 43 -9.85 12.43 -1.40
N VAL A 44 -8.85 12.11 -0.60
CA VAL A 44 -8.97 11.27 0.59
C VAL A 44 -8.22 11.88 1.77
N SER A 45 -8.71 11.58 2.97
CA SER A 45 -8.05 11.94 4.23
C SER A 45 -7.68 10.65 4.96
N VAL A 46 -6.40 10.47 5.22
CA VAL A 46 -5.82 9.28 5.85
C VAL A 46 -5.41 9.61 7.29
N GLY A 47 -5.91 8.83 8.25
CA GLY A 47 -5.43 8.84 9.63
C GLY A 47 -4.54 7.62 9.90
N VAL A 48 -3.60 7.76 10.84
CA VAL A 48 -2.74 6.65 11.29
C VAL A 48 -2.68 6.61 12.81
N ASP A 49 -2.71 5.42 13.39
CA ASP A 49 -2.76 5.22 14.85
C ASP A 49 -1.48 5.74 15.55
N SER A 50 -0.34 5.71 14.86
CA SER A 50 0.92 6.24 15.39
C SER A 50 0.91 7.75 15.59
N PHE A 51 -0.01 8.48 14.94
CA PHE A 51 -0.16 9.93 15.06
C PHE A 51 -1.64 10.31 15.23
N PRO A 52 -2.25 10.01 16.39
CA PRO A 52 -3.66 10.29 16.62
C PRO A 52 -3.98 11.78 16.43
N GLY A 53 -5.09 12.07 15.74
CA GLY A 53 -5.53 13.44 15.46
C GLY A 53 -4.85 14.12 14.28
N LYS A 54 -3.87 13.47 13.63
CA LYS A 54 -3.27 13.96 12.39
C LYS A 54 -3.93 13.30 11.17
N ALA A 55 -4.37 14.12 10.23
CA ALA A 55 -4.86 13.69 8.92
C ALA A 55 -3.82 14.00 7.84
N TYR A 56 -3.67 13.08 6.90
CA TYR A 56 -2.85 13.22 5.70
C TYR A 56 -3.78 13.28 4.50
N GLU A 57 -3.66 14.34 3.71
CA GLU A 57 -4.42 14.46 2.47
C GLU A 57 -3.72 13.67 1.36
N GLY A 58 -4.52 13.02 0.51
CA GLY A 58 -4.04 12.29 -0.65
C GLY A 58 -5.10 12.21 -1.73
N GLU A 59 -4.75 11.56 -2.85
CA GLU A 59 -5.61 11.44 -4.02
C GLU A 59 -5.54 10.00 -4.54
N VAL A 60 -6.66 9.45 -4.99
CA VAL A 60 -6.66 8.11 -5.60
C VAL A 60 -5.97 8.15 -6.96
N VAL A 61 -4.74 7.63 -7.03
CA VAL A 61 -3.91 7.61 -8.24
C VAL A 61 -4.03 6.32 -9.06
N TYR A 62 -4.53 5.25 -8.45
CA TYR A 62 -4.68 3.97 -9.13
C TYR A 62 -5.81 3.15 -8.52
N ILE A 63 -6.55 2.46 -9.39
CA ILE A 63 -7.57 1.49 -9.03
C ILE A 63 -7.29 0.23 -9.83
N SER A 64 -7.17 -0.92 -9.16
CA SER A 64 -6.97 -2.21 -9.83
C SER A 64 -8.16 -2.54 -10.73
N SER A 65 -7.88 -3.05 -11.93
CA SER A 65 -8.91 -3.59 -12.84
C SER A 65 -9.32 -5.02 -12.48
N GLU A 66 -8.51 -5.71 -11.69
CA GLU A 66 -8.73 -7.09 -11.29
C GLU A 66 -8.91 -7.17 -9.78
N ALA A 67 -9.84 -8.04 -9.39
CA ALA A 67 -10.16 -8.31 -8.01
C ALA A 67 -9.22 -9.41 -7.49
N GLU A 68 -8.59 -9.16 -6.33
CA GLU A 68 -7.68 -10.07 -5.66
C GLU A 68 -8.36 -10.72 -4.45
N PHE A 69 -7.98 -11.95 -4.11
CA PHE A 69 -8.40 -12.54 -2.83
C PHE A 69 -7.63 -11.87 -1.69
N THR A 70 -8.33 -11.48 -0.62
CA THR A 70 -7.69 -10.94 0.59
C THR A 70 -6.57 -11.86 1.08
N PRO A 71 -5.35 -11.36 1.36
CA PRO A 71 -4.30 -12.14 2.01
C PRO A 71 -4.83 -12.65 3.36
N ARG A 72 -4.87 -13.98 3.55
CA ARG A 72 -5.66 -14.62 4.61
C ARG A 72 -5.06 -14.48 6.01
N ASN A 73 -5.93 -14.19 6.98
CA ASN A 73 -6.08 -14.98 8.20
C ASN A 73 -7.55 -14.89 8.66
N VAL A 74 -8.38 -15.82 8.20
CA VAL A 74 -9.84 -15.73 8.28
C VAL A 74 -10.41 -17.02 8.89
N GLN A 75 -11.04 -16.92 10.07
CA GLN A 75 -11.51 -18.05 10.89
C GLN A 75 -12.99 -18.38 10.68
N THR A 76 -13.76 -17.55 9.97
CA THR A 76 -15.21 -17.70 9.80
C THR A 76 -15.61 -17.84 8.32
N GLN A 77 -16.76 -18.45 8.04
CA GLN A 77 -17.21 -18.72 6.66
C GLN A 77 -17.55 -17.45 5.86
N GLU A 78 -17.97 -16.37 6.51
CA GLU A 78 -18.21 -15.06 5.86
C GLU A 78 -16.92 -14.41 5.34
N GLU A 79 -15.77 -14.78 5.91
CA GLU A 79 -14.49 -14.22 5.54
C GLU A 79 -13.80 -14.95 4.37
N ARG A 80 -14.40 -16.05 3.86
CA ARG A 80 -13.73 -16.95 2.91
C ARG A 80 -13.79 -16.52 1.44
N VAL A 81 -14.61 -15.54 1.07
CA VAL A 81 -14.83 -15.15 -0.34
C VAL A 81 -15.14 -13.66 -0.49
N ASN A 82 -14.29 -12.77 0.04
CA ASN A 82 -14.39 -11.34 -0.30
C ASN A 82 -13.27 -10.98 -1.27
N THR A 83 -13.65 -10.83 -2.54
CA THR A 83 -12.75 -10.24 -3.52
C THR A 83 -12.57 -8.76 -3.21
N VAL A 84 -11.32 -8.31 -3.23
CA VAL A 84 -10.94 -6.93 -2.95
C VAL A 84 -10.22 -6.33 -4.13
N PHE A 85 -10.36 -5.03 -4.32
CA PHE A 85 -9.61 -4.29 -5.31
C PHE A 85 -8.58 -3.43 -4.59
N ALA A 86 -7.34 -3.48 -5.06
CA ALA A 86 -6.29 -2.60 -4.59
C ALA A 86 -6.51 -1.18 -5.14
N VAL A 87 -6.55 -0.21 -4.24
CA VAL A 87 -6.60 1.22 -4.54
C VAL A 87 -5.31 1.84 -4.01
N LYS A 88 -4.60 2.61 -4.85
CA LYS A 88 -3.43 3.35 -4.42
C LYS A 88 -3.77 4.83 -4.28
N ILE A 89 -3.29 5.38 -3.19
CA ILE A 89 -3.33 6.80 -2.82
C ILE A 89 -1.89 7.29 -2.80
#